data_AF-A0A7S0NBQ1-F1
#
_entry.id   AF-A0A7S0NBQ1-F1
#
_cell.length_a   1.000
_cell.length_b   1.000
_cell.length_c   1.000
_cell.angle_alpha   90.00
_cell.angle_beta   90.00
_cell.angle_gamma   90.00
#
_symmetry.space_group_name_H-M   'P 1'
#
loop_
_entity.id
_entity.type
_entity.pdbx_description
1 polymer ?
#
loop_
_entity_poly.entity_id
_entity_poly.type
_entity_poly.pdbx_seq_one_letter_code
_entity_poly.pdbx_strand_id
1 'polypeptide(L)'
;VEFVRIHRQALESDFVSANLHHWIDLIFGCKQRGPAAEEAVNVFYYLTYEGGADLDAIADPGLRRSAEAQIRSFGQTPRQLFTKPHPQRRPAIEVPRPIFFARADLHGDICGPSPASTP
;
A
#
# COMPACT_ATOMS: atom_id res chain seq x y z
N VAL A 1 9.17 18.36 -6.32
CA VAL A 1 9.58 18.05 -4.93
C VAL A 1 10.09 16.62 -4.90
N GLU A 2 11.38 16.44 -4.63
CA GLU A 2 12.09 15.15 -4.77
C GLU A 2 11.56 14.06 -3.82
N PHE A 3 11.22 14.44 -2.59
CA PHE A 3 10.64 13.55 -1.58
C PHE A 3 9.42 12.77 -2.10
N VAL A 4 8.45 13.47 -2.70
CA VAL A 4 7.22 12.84 -3.24
C VAL A 4 7.55 11.92 -4.42
N ARG A 5 8.51 12.30 -5.26
CA ARG A 5 8.96 11.51 -6.40
C ARG A 5 9.51 10.16 -5.95
N ILE A 6 10.38 10.17 -4.92
CA ILE A 6 10.98 8.96 -4.34
C ILE A 6 9.91 8.06 -3.71
N HIS A 7 8.98 8.62 -2.94
CA HIS A 7 7.90 7.83 -2.31
C HIS A 7 7.00 7.17 -3.35
N ARG A 8 6.67 7.87 -4.43
CA ARG A 8 5.90 7.30 -5.54
C ARG A 8 6.67 6.17 -6.23
N GLN A 9 7.97 6.34 -6.47
CA GLN A 9 8.80 5.28 -7.05
C GLN A 9 8.88 4.04 -6.16
N ALA A 10 8.99 4.22 -4.84
CA ALA A 10 8.96 3.10 -3.89
C ALA A 10 7.61 2.39 -3.90
N LEU A 11 6.50 3.13 -3.91
CA LEU A 11 5.14 2.57 -3.96
C LEU A 11 4.90 1.75 -5.24
N GLU A 12 5.43 2.18 -6.38
CA GLU A 12 5.31 1.49 -7.67
C GLU A 12 6.38 0.42 -7.91
N SER A 13 7.26 0.15 -6.94
CA SER A 13 8.31 -0.86 -7.07
C SER A 13 7.75 -2.28 -7.13
N ASP A 14 8.55 -3.20 -7.70
CA ASP A 14 8.22 -4.63 -7.72
C ASP A 14 8.06 -5.21 -6.31
N PHE A 15 8.87 -4.74 -5.36
CA PHE A 15 8.79 -5.16 -3.97
C PHE A 15 7.42 -4.82 -3.36
N VAL A 16 6.97 -3.57 -3.49
CA VAL A 16 5.65 -3.19 -2.97
C VAL A 16 4.55 -3.90 -3.75
N SER A 17 4.64 -3.97 -5.07
CA SER A 17 3.66 -4.69 -5.90
C SER A 17 3.47 -6.15 -5.49
N ALA A 18 4.55 -6.86 -5.16
CA ALA A 18 4.50 -8.25 -4.71
C ALA A 18 3.87 -8.43 -3.32
N ASN A 19 3.91 -7.41 -2.46
CA ASN A 19 3.54 -7.51 -1.03
C ASN A 19 2.31 -6.68 -0.63
N LEU A 20 1.86 -5.74 -1.46
CA LEU A 20 0.81 -4.78 -1.10
C LEU A 20 -0.50 -5.45 -0.68
N HIS A 21 -0.82 -6.60 -1.27
CA HIS A 21 -2.01 -7.39 -0.93
C HIS A 21 -2.10 -7.73 0.57
N HIS A 22 -0.97 -7.93 1.28
CA HIS A 22 -0.97 -8.13 2.73
C HIS A 22 -1.43 -6.88 3.50
N TRP A 23 -1.04 -5.68 3.06
CA TRP A 23 -1.53 -4.44 3.66
C TRP A 23 -3.02 -4.23 3.37
N ILE A 24 -3.48 -4.57 2.16
CA ILE A 24 -4.90 -4.52 1.82
C ILE A 24 -5.69 -5.49 2.72
N ASP A 25 -5.16 -6.67 3.02
CA ASP A 25 -5.79 -7.63 3.95
C ASP A 25 -5.97 -7.06 5.37
N LEU A 26 -5.01 -6.24 5.85
CA LEU A 26 -5.10 -5.58 7.15
C LEU A 26 -6.16 -4.48 7.17
N ILE A 27 -6.21 -3.65 6.13
CA ILE A 27 -7.04 -2.45 6.13
C ILE A 27 -8.46 -2.70 5.63
N PHE A 28 -8.66 -3.61 4.68
CA PHE A 28 -9.96 -3.85 4.03
C PHE A 28 -10.37 -5.32 4.02
N GLY A 29 -9.46 -6.24 4.36
CA GLY A 29 -9.63 -7.65 4.08
C GLY A 29 -9.78 -8.54 5.30
N CYS A 30 -9.35 -9.80 5.15
CA CYS A 30 -9.57 -10.86 6.11
C CYS A 30 -8.87 -10.65 7.47
N LYS A 31 -7.90 -9.73 7.56
CA LYS A 31 -7.13 -9.43 8.79
C LYS A 31 -7.57 -8.13 9.47
N GLN A 32 -8.68 -7.53 9.05
CA GLN A 32 -9.21 -6.31 9.68
C GLN A 32 -9.91 -6.60 11.01
N ARG A 33 -10.56 -7.77 11.15
CA ARG A 33 -11.40 -8.14 12.31
C ARG A 33 -11.25 -9.61 12.68
N GLY A 34 -11.71 -9.97 13.88
CA GLY A 34 -11.74 -11.33 14.38
C GLY A 34 -10.34 -11.89 14.72
N PRO A 35 -10.20 -13.22 14.87
CA PRO A 35 -8.95 -13.85 15.30
C PRO A 35 -7.75 -13.51 14.41
N ALA A 36 -7.97 -13.39 13.09
CA ALA A 36 -6.92 -13.03 12.15
C ALA A 36 -6.35 -11.60 12.38
N ALA A 37 -7.14 -10.69 12.93
CA ALA A 37 -6.67 -9.36 13.32
C ALA A 37 -5.88 -9.40 14.62
N GLU A 38 -6.26 -10.25 15.59
CA GLU A 38 -5.51 -10.46 16.83
C GLU A 38 -4.12 -11.05 16.54
N GLU A 39 -4.07 -12.08 15.72
CA GLU A 39 -2.81 -12.71 15.28
C GLU A 39 -1.89 -11.71 14.55
N ALA A 40 -2.48 -10.78 13.79
CA ALA A 40 -1.75 -9.75 13.05
C ALA A 40 -1.47 -8.47 13.87
N VAL A 41 -1.90 -8.42 15.14
CA VAL A 41 -1.78 -7.23 16.02
C VAL A 41 -2.42 -5.99 15.38
N ASN A 42 -3.61 -6.17 14.80
CA ASN A 42 -4.33 -5.19 14.00
C ASN A 42 -5.74 -4.91 14.54
N VAL A 43 -5.91 -4.98 15.87
CA VAL A 43 -7.18 -4.69 16.55
C VAL A 43 -7.18 -3.24 17.03
N PHE A 44 -8.19 -2.48 16.60
CA PHE A 44 -8.42 -1.09 16.98
C PHE A 44 -9.52 -0.99 18.04
N TYR A 45 -9.74 0.21 18.57
CA TYR A 45 -10.81 0.44 19.56
C TYR A 45 -12.20 0.19 18.95
N TYR A 46 -13.11 -0.43 19.70
CA TYR A 46 -14.37 -0.96 19.16
C TYR A 46 -15.23 0.08 18.42
N LEU A 47 -15.25 1.34 18.88
CA LEU A 47 -15.99 2.44 18.23
C LEU A 47 -15.45 2.85 16.85
N THR A 48 -14.22 2.46 16.52
CA THR A 48 -13.63 2.76 15.20
C THR A 48 -14.23 1.89 14.10
N TYR A 49 -14.82 0.75 14.45
CA TYR A 49 -15.42 -0.17 13.48
C TYR A 49 -16.84 0.25 13.15
N GLU A 50 -17.21 0.12 11.87
CA GLU A 50 -18.61 0.24 11.45
C GLU A 50 -19.51 -0.68 12.28
N GLY A 51 -20.59 -0.11 12.82
CA GLY A 51 -21.52 -0.79 13.73
C GLY A 51 -21.02 -0.92 15.17
N GLY A 52 -19.89 -0.33 15.54
CA GLY A 52 -19.31 -0.40 16.89
C GLY A 52 -20.14 0.30 17.98
N ALA A 53 -21.02 1.22 17.61
CA ALA A 53 -22.04 1.79 18.48
C ALA A 53 -23.31 2.13 17.69
N ASP A 54 -24.46 1.91 18.34
CA ASP A 54 -25.75 2.46 17.92
C ASP A 54 -25.97 3.77 18.69
N LEU A 55 -25.76 4.91 18.02
CA LEU A 55 -25.88 6.23 18.65
C LEU A 55 -27.33 6.58 19.00
N ASP A 56 -28.31 5.98 18.32
CA ASP A 56 -29.73 6.26 18.56
C ASP A 56 -30.28 5.47 19.73
N ALA A 57 -29.67 4.33 20.05
CA ALA A 57 -29.96 3.58 21.27
C ALA A 57 -29.42 4.25 22.55
N ILE A 58 -28.51 5.23 22.45
CA ILE A 58 -27.94 5.92 23.62
C ILE A 58 -28.92 6.99 24.13
N ALA A 59 -29.61 6.68 25.23
CA ALA A 59 -30.58 7.58 25.86
C ALA A 59 -29.93 8.82 26.52
N ASP A 60 -28.75 8.67 27.13
CA ASP A 60 -28.06 9.79 27.77
C ASP A 60 -27.41 10.73 26.73
N PRO A 61 -27.84 12.01 26.64
CA PRO A 61 -27.27 12.95 25.68
C PRO A 61 -25.78 13.23 25.92
N GLY A 62 -25.30 13.13 27.16
CA GLY A 62 -23.88 13.32 27.49
C GLY A 62 -23.00 12.23 26.90
N LEU A 63 -23.38 10.98 27.12
CA LEU A 63 -22.73 9.79 26.59
C LEU A 63 -22.79 9.76 25.06
N ARG A 64 -23.94 10.09 24.46
CA ARG A 64 -24.09 10.16 23.00
C ARG A 64 -23.12 11.16 22.38
N ARG A 65 -23.05 12.38 22.92
CA ARG A 65 -22.09 13.41 22.46
C ARG A 65 -20.65 12.95 22.60
N SER A 66 -20.32 12.27 23.68
CA SER A 66 -18.97 11.74 23.92
C SER A 66 -18.61 10.67 22.90
N ALA A 67 -19.52 9.72 22.62
CA ALA A 67 -19.33 8.69 21.61
C ALA A 67 -19.18 9.29 20.19
N GLU A 68 -20.02 10.27 19.84
CA GLU A 68 -19.90 10.99 18.56
C GLU A 68 -18.55 11.71 18.43
N ALA A 69 -18.11 12.42 19.48
CA ALA A 69 -16.82 13.09 19.49
C ALA A 69 -15.66 12.09 19.34
N GLN A 70 -15.79 10.92 19.97
CA GLN A 70 -14.80 9.85 19.88
C GLN A 70 -14.68 9.31 18.45
N ILE A 71 -15.80 8.97 17.81
CA ILE A 71 -15.84 8.47 16.43
C ILE A 71 -15.29 9.52 15.45
N ARG A 72 -15.62 10.80 15.64
CA ARG A 72 -15.17 11.88 14.75
C ARG A 72 -13.69 12.17 14.85
N SER A 73 -13.10 12.06 16.05
CA SER A 73 -11.76 12.59 16.32
C SER A 73 -10.68 11.52 16.49
N PHE A 74 -11.04 10.27 16.83
CA PHE A 74 -10.08 9.23 17.22
C PHE A 74 -10.07 8.01 16.28
N GLY A 75 -10.46 8.23 15.03
CA GLY A 75 -10.28 7.27 13.94
C GLY A 75 -11.55 6.54 13.53
N GLN A 76 -11.63 6.23 12.24
CA GLN A 76 -12.68 5.42 11.65
C GLN A 76 -12.01 4.37 10.76
N THR A 77 -12.15 3.10 11.13
CA THR A 77 -11.65 1.98 10.35
C THR A 77 -12.50 1.85 9.08
N PRO A 78 -11.89 1.78 7.88
CA PRO A 78 -12.65 1.56 6.65
C PRO A 78 -13.51 0.30 6.71
N ARG A 79 -14.58 0.24 5.92
CA ARG A 79 -15.42 -0.96 5.86
C ARG A 79 -14.63 -2.16 5.33
N GLN A 80 -14.80 -3.33 5.96
CA GLN A 80 -14.27 -4.59 5.44
C GLN A 80 -14.96 -4.93 4.12
N LEU A 81 -14.18 -5.06 3.05
CA LEU A 81 -14.68 -5.29 1.70
C LEU A 81 -14.76 -6.79 1.35
N PHE A 82 -13.92 -7.61 1.97
CA PHE A 82 -13.84 -9.04 1.70
C PHE A 82 -13.28 -9.82 2.89
N THR A 83 -13.58 -11.12 2.95
CA THR A 83 -13.18 -12.02 4.05
C THR A 83 -12.19 -13.10 3.61
N LYS A 84 -11.93 -13.25 2.31
CA LYS A 84 -10.90 -14.13 1.76
C LYS A 84 -9.60 -13.34 1.54
N PRO A 85 -8.41 -13.97 1.59
CA PRO A 85 -7.15 -13.28 1.30
C PRO A 85 -7.17 -12.56 -0.05
N HIS A 86 -6.67 -11.33 -0.09
CA HIS A 86 -6.56 -10.55 -1.31
C HIS A 86 -5.58 -11.23 -2.28
N PRO A 87 -5.92 -11.36 -3.57
CA PRO A 87 -5.01 -11.96 -4.55
C PRO A 87 -3.72 -11.15 -4.68
N GLN A 88 -2.58 -11.85 -4.75
CA GLN A 88 -1.29 -11.23 -5.03
C GLN A 88 -1.27 -10.66 -6.46
N ARG A 89 -0.68 -9.47 -6.64
CA ARG A 89 -0.46 -8.89 -7.97
C ARG A 89 0.54 -9.76 -8.72
N ARG A 90 0.21 -10.12 -9.96
CA ARG A 90 1.14 -10.83 -10.85
C ARG A 90 2.36 -9.94 -11.12
N PRO A 91 3.57 -10.51 -11.25
CA PRO A 91 4.72 -9.74 -11.69
C PRO A 91 4.42 -9.07 -13.03
N ALA A 92 4.99 -7.89 -13.25
CA ALA A 92 4.90 -7.25 -14.55
C ALA A 92 5.41 -8.25 -15.60
N ILE A 93 4.60 -8.53 -16.61
CA ILE A 93 5.06 -9.32 -17.75
C ILE A 93 6.22 -8.52 -18.33
N GLU A 94 7.43 -9.07 -18.30
CA GLU A 94 8.52 -8.57 -19.14
C GLU A 94 8.07 -8.74 -20.59
N VAL A 95 7.47 -7.69 -21.15
CA VAL A 95 7.30 -7.62 -22.59
C VAL A 95 8.72 -7.53 -23.13
N PRO A 96 9.21 -8.52 -23.92
CA PRO A 96 10.55 -8.45 -24.48
C PRO A 96 10.66 -7.13 -25.22
N ARG A 97 11.52 -6.23 -24.74
CA ARG A 97 11.72 -4.95 -25.42
C ARG A 97 12.20 -5.28 -26.83
N PRO A 98 11.51 -4.83 -27.89
CA PRO A 98 12.02 -5.04 -29.24
C PRO A 98 13.43 -4.46 -29.32
N ILE A 99 14.34 -5.23 -29.93
CA ILE A 99 15.80 -5.00 -29.99
C ILE A 99 16.15 -3.59 -30.50
N PHE A 100 15.22 -2.91 -31.18
CA PHE A 100 15.37 -1.60 -31.78
C PHE A 100 15.39 -0.39 -30.83
N PHE A 101 15.07 -0.53 -29.53
CA PHE A 101 15.15 0.60 -28.57
C PHE A 101 16.43 0.62 -27.72
N ALA A 102 17.41 -0.23 -28.02
CA ALA A 102 18.74 -0.13 -27.42
C ALA A 102 19.55 0.97 -28.12
N ARG A 103 19.38 2.23 -27.72
CA ARG A 103 20.41 3.29 -27.63
C ARG A 103 19.81 4.68 -27.40
N ALA A 104 19.83 5.12 -26.15
CA ALA A 104 19.88 6.55 -25.81
C ALA A 104 20.72 6.81 -24.55
N ASP A 105 21.69 5.94 -24.23
CA ASP A 105 22.70 6.20 -23.20
C ASP A 105 24.09 6.15 -23.86
N LEU A 106 24.37 7.12 -24.73
CA LEU A 106 25.73 7.45 -25.15
C LEU A 106 25.98 8.91 -24.84
N HIS A 107 26.38 9.21 -23.60
CA HIS A 107 27.16 10.39 -23.26
C HIS A 107 28.12 10.03 -22.13
N GLY A 108 29.41 10.01 -22.45
CA GLY A 108 30.49 9.86 -21.48
C GLY A 108 31.49 8.77 -21.87
N ASP A 109 32.31 9.05 -22.89
CA ASP A 109 33.77 8.91 -22.81
C ASP A 109 34.37 9.02 -24.22
N ILE A 110 34.79 10.25 -24.56
CA ILE A 110 35.61 10.57 -25.71
C ILE A 110 37.06 10.36 -25.27
N CYS A 111 37.70 9.29 -25.73
CA CYS A 111 39.14 9.29 -25.97
C CYS A 111 39.56 8.13 -26.90
N GLY A 112 39.87 8.48 -28.15
CA GLY A 112 40.81 7.78 -29.05
C GLY A 112 41.48 8.87 -29.90
N PRO A 113 42.65 8.66 -30.54
CA PRO A 113 43.10 7.41 -31.18
C PRO A 113 44.58 7.03 -30.85
N SER A 114 45.11 5.84 -31.18
CA SER A 114 45.61 5.44 -32.50
C SER A 114 46.23 4.02 -32.44
N PRO A 115 46.28 3.23 -33.54
CA PRO A 115 46.68 1.82 -33.52
C PRO A 115 48.18 1.63 -33.79
N ALA A 116 48.81 0.65 -33.14
CA ALA A 116 50.13 0.15 -33.49
C ALA A 116 50.07 -1.35 -33.84
N SER A 117 50.69 -1.63 -34.98
CA SER A 117 50.80 -2.86 -35.76
C SER A 117 51.37 -4.07 -35.02
N THR A 118 50.77 -5.23 -35.26
CA THR A 118 51.39 -6.56 -35.19
C THR A 118 52.48 -6.71 -36.26
N PRO A 119 53.42 -7.63 -36.05
CA PRO A 119 53.29 -8.92 -36.75
C PRO A 119 53.07 -10.10 -35.80
#